data_AF-A0A4R4DU96-F1
#
_entry.id   AF-A0A4R4DU96-F1
#
_cell.length_a   1.000
_cell.length_b   1.000
_cell.length_c   1.000
_cell.angle_alpha   90.00
_cell.angle_beta   90.00
_cell.angle_gamma   90.00
#
_symmetry.space_group_name_H-M   'P 1'
#
loop_
_entity.id
_entity.type
_entity.pdbx_description
1 polymer ?
#
loop_
_entity_poly.entity_id
_entity_poly.type
_entity_poly.pdbx_seq_one_letter_code
_entity_poly.pdbx_strand_id
1 'polypeptide(L)'
;MQDGRQPEAGRVGRCIRAGAITLLLLAPGCSRLPSQLDPVDFWSRFTGRADQNRLPPPGLDRPVPSLASVPPRPERPPIELRSAITEALSDDRASSREPLVLRTVPAPGAAPATPSGDPSMPGTPPPRPALAAAPAIPWAAPAPRPEAPGRRPEAAPATPALPDMPRQAPAAPPPELLGPPPRPGAM
;
A
#
# COMPACT_ATOMS: atom_id res chain seq x y z
N MET A 1 7.36 -76.73 35.74
CA MET A 1 7.96 -75.90 34.67
C MET A 1 6.89 -75.57 33.66
N GLN A 2 6.76 -74.28 33.34
CA GLN A 2 6.10 -73.68 32.17
C GLN A 2 4.58 -73.85 32.02
N ASP A 3 3.82 -72.87 31.56
CA ASP A 3 3.97 -71.41 31.54
C ASP A 3 2.60 -70.86 31.15
N GLY A 4 2.25 -69.69 31.66
CA GLY A 4 0.98 -69.04 31.36
C GLY A 4 0.95 -68.48 29.94
N ARG A 5 -0.26 -68.38 29.36
CA ARG A 5 -0.64 -67.35 28.37
C ARG A 5 -2.15 -67.35 28.14
N GLN A 6 -2.81 -66.34 28.71
CA GLN A 6 -4.19 -65.95 28.41
C GLN A 6 -4.25 -65.22 27.05
N PRO A 7 -5.33 -65.38 26.25
CA PRO A 7 -5.40 -64.84 24.90
C PRO A 7 -5.73 -63.34 24.86
N GLU A 8 -4.85 -62.57 24.20
CA GLU A 8 -4.95 -61.13 23.94
C GLU A 8 -5.97 -60.74 22.83
N ALA A 9 -7.11 -61.44 22.72
CA ALA A 9 -8.05 -61.20 21.61
C ALA A 9 -8.96 -59.96 21.80
N GLY A 10 -8.97 -59.33 22.98
CA GLY A 10 -9.96 -58.29 23.35
C GLY A 10 -9.54 -56.83 23.16
N ARG A 11 -8.27 -56.54 22.81
CA ARG A 11 -7.76 -55.15 22.69
C ARG A 11 -7.80 -54.61 21.26
N VAL A 12 -7.54 -55.44 20.25
CA VAL A 12 -7.45 -55.01 18.84
C VAL A 12 -8.79 -54.47 18.31
N GLY A 13 -9.91 -55.06 18.70
CA GLY A 13 -11.24 -54.61 18.29
C GLY A 13 -11.68 -53.25 18.86
N ARG A 14 -11.08 -52.80 19.98
CA ARG A 14 -11.39 -51.49 20.59
C ARG A 14 -10.66 -50.34 19.89
N CYS A 15 -9.44 -50.57 19.42
CA CYS A 15 -8.67 -49.57 18.68
C CYS A 15 -9.27 -49.26 17.30
N ILE A 16 -9.79 -50.27 16.60
CA ILE A 16 -10.41 -50.09 15.28
C ILE A 16 -11.74 -49.32 15.39
N ARG A 17 -12.55 -49.62 16.42
CA ARG A 17 -13.80 -48.90 16.68
C ARG A 17 -13.57 -47.45 17.13
N ALA A 18 -12.53 -47.20 17.94
CA ALA A 18 -12.16 -45.85 18.33
C ALA A 18 -11.70 -45.01 17.13
N GLY A 19 -10.85 -45.55 16.25
CA GLY A 19 -10.40 -44.87 15.04
C GLY A 19 -11.55 -44.56 14.07
N ALA A 20 -12.49 -45.50 13.90
CA ALA A 20 -13.67 -45.29 13.05
C ALA A 20 -14.60 -44.20 13.62
N ILE A 21 -14.80 -44.15 14.94
CA ILE A 21 -15.63 -43.12 15.59
C ILE A 21 -14.97 -41.74 15.51
N THR A 22 -13.63 -41.65 15.68
CA THR A 22 -12.90 -40.38 15.50
C THR A 22 -12.97 -39.87 14.06
N LEU A 23 -12.83 -40.75 13.05
CA LEU A 23 -12.97 -40.37 11.64
C LEU A 23 -14.40 -39.93 11.31
N LEU A 24 -15.42 -40.59 11.88
CA LEU A 24 -16.83 -40.22 11.71
C LEU A 24 -17.17 -38.88 12.39
N LEU A 25 -16.52 -38.54 13.51
CA LEU A 25 -16.69 -37.27 14.23
C LEU A 25 -15.96 -36.09 13.56
N LEU A 26 -14.90 -36.34 12.78
CA LEU A 26 -14.20 -35.30 12.00
C LEU A 26 -14.84 -35.04 10.61
N ALA A 27 -15.62 -35.98 10.09
CA ALA A 27 -16.26 -35.87 8.77
C ALA A 27 -17.34 -34.76 8.62
N PRO A 28 -18.19 -34.41 9.61
CA PRO A 28 -19.27 -33.44 9.39
C PRO A 28 -18.79 -31.99 9.26
N GLY A 29 -17.52 -31.70 9.56
CA GLY A 29 -16.92 -30.37 9.38
C GLY A 29 -16.41 -30.11 7.96
N CYS A 30 -16.20 -31.15 7.14
CA CYS A 30 -15.61 -31.02 5.81
C CYS A 30 -16.64 -30.80 4.69
N SER A 31 -17.93 -31.07 4.92
CA SER A 31 -18.99 -30.89 3.91
C SER A 31 -19.57 -29.47 3.84
N ARG A 32 -19.18 -28.60 4.78
CA ARG A 32 -19.60 -27.19 4.87
C ARG A 32 -18.46 -26.22 4.59
N LEU A 33 -17.42 -26.66 3.89
CA LEU A 33 -16.48 -25.74 3.28
C LEU A 33 -17.22 -25.04 2.12
N PRO A 34 -17.23 -23.69 2.07
CA PRO A 34 -17.70 -23.00 0.88
C PRO A 34 -16.92 -23.53 -0.34
N SER A 35 -17.56 -23.63 -1.50
CA SER A 35 -16.93 -24.09 -2.76
C SER A 35 -15.66 -23.29 -3.12
N GLN A 36 -15.47 -22.13 -2.52
CA GLN A 36 -14.25 -21.31 -2.58
C GLN A 36 -13.01 -21.97 -1.94
N LEU A 37 -13.18 -22.99 -1.10
CA LEU A 37 -12.12 -23.76 -0.47
C LEU A 37 -12.02 -25.19 -1.01
N ASP A 38 -12.66 -25.49 -2.14
CA ASP A 38 -12.43 -26.76 -2.84
C ASP A 38 -10.98 -26.80 -3.36
N PRO A 39 -10.12 -27.70 -2.85
CA PRO A 39 -8.72 -27.77 -3.27
C PRO A 39 -8.58 -28.11 -4.76
N VAL A 40 -9.55 -28.81 -5.36
CA VAL A 40 -9.56 -29.13 -6.79
C VAL A 40 -9.87 -27.87 -7.61
N ASP A 41 -10.88 -27.08 -7.21
CA ASP A 41 -11.21 -25.82 -7.87
C ASP A 41 -10.04 -24.83 -7.74
N PHE A 42 -9.48 -24.68 -6.55
CA PHE A 42 -8.28 -23.86 -6.31
C PHE A 42 -7.12 -24.26 -7.21
N TRP A 43 -6.80 -25.56 -7.27
CA TRP A 43 -5.72 -26.06 -8.11
C TRP A 43 -6.00 -25.85 -9.61
N SER A 44 -7.26 -25.98 -10.03
CA SER A 44 -7.68 -25.75 -11.42
C SER A 44 -7.53 -24.29 -11.84
N ARG A 45 -7.79 -23.34 -10.94
CA ARG A 45 -7.58 -21.90 -11.18
C ARG A 45 -6.10 -21.53 -11.17
N PHE A 46 -5.33 -22.07 -10.22
CA PHE A 46 -3.89 -21.83 -10.14
C PHE A 46 -3.14 -22.34 -11.38
N THR A 47 -3.51 -23.53 -11.87
CA THR A 47 -2.91 -24.12 -13.08
C THR A 47 -3.47 -23.53 -14.39
N GLY A 48 -4.41 -22.58 -14.32
CA GLY A 48 -5.08 -22.00 -15.48
C GLY A 48 -6.03 -22.95 -16.22
N ARG A 49 -6.29 -24.16 -15.69
CA ARG A 49 -7.25 -25.12 -16.28
C ARG A 49 -8.66 -24.56 -16.33
N ALA A 50 -9.05 -23.79 -15.31
CA ALA A 50 -10.36 -23.13 -15.26
C ALA A 50 -10.55 -22.07 -16.36
N ASP A 51 -9.46 -21.55 -16.93
CA ASP A 51 -9.46 -20.47 -17.92
C ASP A 51 -9.18 -20.96 -19.36
N GLN A 52 -9.04 -22.28 -19.59
CA GLN A 52 -8.68 -22.84 -20.91
C GLN A 52 -9.64 -22.49 -22.05
N ASN A 53 -10.91 -22.27 -21.74
CA ASN A 53 -11.95 -21.94 -22.72
C ASN A 53 -12.23 -20.43 -22.80
N ARG A 54 -11.49 -19.60 -22.07
CA ARG A 54 -11.65 -18.15 -22.12
C ARG A 54 -10.82 -17.61 -23.26
N LEU A 55 -11.35 -16.61 -23.96
CA LEU A 55 -10.53 -15.84 -24.88
C LEU A 55 -9.36 -15.21 -24.11
N PRO A 56 -8.17 -15.10 -24.73
CA PRO A 56 -7.07 -14.38 -24.13
C PRO A 56 -7.53 -12.94 -23.81
N PRO A 57 -7.12 -12.36 -22.67
CA PRO A 57 -7.43 -10.97 -22.38
C PRO A 57 -6.90 -10.07 -23.50
N PRO A 58 -7.65 -9.01 -23.85
CA PRO A 58 -7.28 -8.13 -24.95
C PRO A 58 -5.90 -7.52 -24.70
N GLY A 59 -5.04 -7.57 -25.72
CA GLY A 59 -3.68 -7.02 -25.65
C GLY A 59 -2.58 -8.03 -25.29
N LEU A 60 -2.90 -9.29 -25.00
CA LEU A 60 -1.89 -10.37 -24.90
C LEU A 60 -1.32 -10.80 -26.25
N ASP A 61 -2.02 -10.51 -27.36
CA ASP A 61 -1.54 -10.81 -28.71
C ASP A 61 -0.45 -9.84 -29.19
N ARG A 62 -0.23 -8.76 -28.42
CA ARG A 62 0.83 -7.79 -28.72
C ARG A 62 2.14 -8.31 -28.13
N PRO A 63 3.27 -8.16 -28.85
CA PRO A 63 4.57 -8.43 -28.25
C PRO A 63 4.71 -7.56 -27.00
N VAL A 64 5.11 -8.18 -25.89
CA VAL A 64 5.42 -7.42 -24.68
C VAL A 64 6.47 -6.37 -25.03
N PRO A 65 6.30 -5.11 -24.58
CA PRO A 65 7.30 -4.09 -24.81
C PRO A 65 8.64 -4.61 -24.26
N SER A 66 9.66 -4.58 -25.11
CA SER A 66 10.99 -5.06 -24.73
C SER A 66 11.48 -4.29 -23.50
N LEU A 67 12.29 -4.91 -22.64
CA LEU A 67 12.98 -4.17 -21.58
C LEU A 67 13.85 -3.04 -22.15
N ALA A 68 14.21 -3.11 -23.43
CA ALA A 68 14.88 -2.05 -24.16
C ALA A 68 13.99 -0.82 -24.46
N SER A 69 12.66 -0.94 -24.40
CA SER A 69 11.74 0.21 -24.52
C SER A 69 11.45 0.88 -23.18
N VAL A 70 12.03 0.39 -22.09
CA VAL A 70 11.97 1.11 -20.81
C VAL A 70 12.91 2.30 -20.91
N PRO A 71 12.41 3.54 -20.73
CA PRO A 71 13.27 4.71 -20.76
C PRO A 71 14.37 4.60 -19.69
N PRO A 72 15.53 5.22 -19.91
CA PRO A 72 16.59 5.22 -18.91
C PRO A 72 16.05 5.78 -17.59
N ARG A 73 16.58 5.25 -16.48
CA ARG A 73 16.22 5.75 -15.15
C ARG A 73 16.52 7.26 -15.10
N PRO A 74 15.57 8.10 -14.63
CA PRO A 74 15.83 9.52 -14.42
C PRO A 74 17.03 9.74 -13.50
N GLU A 75 17.77 10.81 -13.76
CA GLU A 75 18.87 11.21 -12.88
C GLU A 75 18.36 11.47 -11.46
N ARG A 76 19.12 11.02 -10.47
CA ARG A 76 18.76 11.23 -9.07
C ARG A 76 18.98 12.71 -8.73
N PRO A 77 18.01 13.39 -8.11
CA PRO A 77 18.21 14.77 -7.68
C PRO A 77 19.37 14.90 -6.67
N PRO A 78 20.08 16.05 -6.67
CA PRO A 78 21.18 16.32 -5.75
C PRO A 78 20.71 16.21 -4.28
N ILE A 79 21.64 15.92 -3.36
CA ILE A 79 21.29 15.67 -1.95
C ILE A 79 20.70 16.91 -1.29
N GLU A 80 21.18 18.09 -1.68
CA GLU A 80 20.79 19.41 -1.23
C GLU A 80 19.34 19.73 -1.60
N LEU A 81 18.92 19.35 -2.81
CA LEU A 81 17.52 19.53 -3.22
C LEU A 81 16.60 18.59 -2.44
N ARG A 82 17.04 17.35 -2.20
CA ARG A 82 16.26 16.37 -1.43
C ARG A 82 16.12 16.80 0.04
N SER A 83 17.16 17.37 0.64
CA SER A 83 17.09 17.91 2.00
C SER A 83 16.16 19.12 2.06
N ALA A 84 16.28 20.06 1.11
CA ALA A 84 15.43 21.24 1.06
C ALA A 84 13.94 20.88 0.91
N ILE A 85 13.59 19.92 0.05
CA ILE A 85 12.21 19.43 -0.09
C ILE A 85 11.73 18.77 1.21
N THR A 86 12.60 18.01 1.87
CA THR A 86 12.25 17.32 3.12
C THR A 86 11.96 18.32 4.23
N GLU A 87 12.79 19.36 4.34
CA GLU A 87 12.65 20.46 5.30
C GLU A 87 11.38 21.28 5.04
N ALA A 88 11.16 21.69 3.78
CA ALA A 88 9.95 22.41 3.39
C ALA A 88 8.68 21.62 3.73
N LEU A 89 8.67 20.30 3.51
CA LEU A 89 7.54 19.44 3.87
C LEU A 89 7.41 19.20 5.38
N SER A 90 8.49 19.26 6.16
CA SER A 90 8.38 19.24 7.62
C SER A 90 7.77 20.52 8.17
N ASP A 91 8.14 21.67 7.60
CA ASP A 91 7.64 22.97 8.01
C ASP A 91 6.16 23.11 7.66
N ASP A 92 5.75 22.72 6.46
CA ASP A 92 4.34 22.72 6.05
C ASP A 92 3.46 21.85 6.97
N ARG A 93 3.97 20.67 7.37
CA ARG A 93 3.30 19.82 8.36
C ARG A 93 3.25 20.45 9.75
N ALA A 94 4.24 21.26 10.13
CA ALA A 94 4.23 21.98 11.40
C ALA A 94 3.20 23.12 11.36
N SER A 95 3.19 23.93 10.29
CA SER A 95 2.23 25.01 10.08
C SER A 95 0.79 24.51 9.99
N SER A 96 0.55 23.37 9.33
CA SER A 96 -0.78 22.78 9.21
C SER A 96 -1.37 22.26 10.53
N ARG A 97 -0.55 22.09 11.57
CA ARG A 97 -1.04 21.73 12.92
C ARG A 97 -1.56 22.94 13.69
N GLU A 98 -1.19 24.15 13.27
CA GLU A 98 -1.69 25.35 13.89
C GLU A 98 -3.14 25.57 13.45
N PRO A 99 -4.11 25.59 14.39
CA PRO A 99 -5.50 25.79 14.03
C PRO A 99 -5.63 27.16 13.37
N LEU A 100 -6.15 27.18 12.14
CA LEU A 100 -6.51 28.42 11.46
C LEU A 100 -7.49 29.18 12.37
N VAL A 101 -7.02 30.24 13.01
CA VAL A 101 -7.89 31.17 13.71
C VAL A 101 -8.70 31.88 12.64
N LEU A 102 -9.91 31.38 12.39
CA LEU A 102 -10.91 32.09 11.61
C LEU A 102 -11.16 33.40 12.33
N ARG A 103 -10.58 34.50 11.82
CA ARG A 103 -10.92 35.85 12.25
C ARG A 103 -12.35 36.12 11.81
N THR A 104 -13.32 35.70 12.63
CA THR A 104 -14.67 36.24 12.60
C THR A 104 -14.63 37.64 13.21
N VAL A 105 -13.97 38.56 12.53
CA VAL A 105 -14.16 39.99 12.81
C VAL A 105 -15.38 40.38 11.96
N PRO A 106 -16.54 40.65 12.56
CA PRO A 106 -17.63 41.24 11.81
C PRO A 106 -17.13 42.55 11.22
N ALA A 107 -17.26 42.71 9.90
CA ALA A 107 -16.96 43.96 9.23
C ALA A 107 -17.77 45.08 9.92
N PRO A 108 -17.16 46.23 10.27
CA PRO A 108 -17.89 47.36 10.79
C PRO A 108 -18.96 47.78 9.77
N GLY A 109 -20.24 47.61 10.11
CA GLY A 109 -21.37 47.88 9.22
C GLY A 109 -22.16 46.65 8.75
N ALA A 110 -21.79 45.43 9.14
CA ALA A 110 -22.63 44.26 8.91
C ALA A 110 -23.91 44.36 9.77
N ALA A 111 -25.05 44.60 9.12
CA ALA A 111 -26.36 44.56 9.79
C ALA A 111 -26.61 43.17 10.40
N PRO A 112 -27.28 43.08 11.57
CA PRO A 112 -27.63 41.79 12.15
C PRO A 112 -28.52 41.03 11.14
N ALA A 113 -28.08 39.83 10.74
CA ALA A 113 -28.89 38.93 9.95
C ALA A 113 -30.19 38.67 10.73
N THR A 114 -31.32 39.04 10.14
CA THR A 114 -32.64 38.67 10.64
C THR A 114 -32.75 37.14 10.68
N PRO A 115 -33.28 36.54 11.76
CA PRO A 115 -33.42 35.09 11.84
C PRO A 115 -34.61 34.67 10.96
N SER A 116 -34.35 34.50 9.67
CA SER A 116 -35.30 33.86 8.77
C SER A 116 -35.02 32.35 8.74
N GLY A 117 -35.86 31.60 9.46
CA GLY A 117 -36.30 30.26 9.08
C GLY A 117 -35.32 29.09 9.06
N ASP A 118 -34.00 29.29 9.21
CA ASP A 118 -33.05 28.17 9.20
C ASP A 118 -32.77 27.67 10.63
N PRO A 119 -32.80 26.35 10.91
CA PRO A 119 -32.42 25.86 12.23
C PRO A 119 -31.00 26.30 12.54
N SER A 120 -30.82 26.96 13.68
CA SER A 120 -29.53 27.39 14.21
C SER A 120 -28.57 26.20 14.21
N MET A 121 -27.68 26.16 13.23
CA MET A 121 -26.59 25.19 13.18
C MET A 121 -25.73 25.44 14.42
N PRO A 122 -25.53 24.46 15.31
CA PRO A 122 -24.67 24.65 16.47
C PRO A 122 -23.28 25.05 15.98
N GLY A 123 -22.86 26.28 16.33
CA GLY A 123 -21.59 26.87 15.91
C GLY A 123 -20.33 26.17 16.46
N THR A 124 -20.51 25.05 17.16
CA THR A 124 -19.45 24.21 17.67
C THR A 124 -19.53 22.85 17.00
N PRO A 125 -18.47 22.40 16.31
CA PRO A 125 -18.44 21.04 15.80
C PRO A 125 -18.60 20.05 16.96
N PRO A 126 -19.25 18.90 16.72
CA PRO A 126 -19.39 17.87 17.74
C PRO A 126 -18.00 17.47 18.26
N PRO A 127 -17.86 17.17 19.57
CA PRO A 127 -16.59 16.76 20.14
C PRO A 127 -16.07 15.51 19.41
N ARG A 128 -14.76 15.45 19.17
CA ARG A 128 -14.15 14.27 18.54
C ARG A 128 -14.46 13.03 19.39
N PRO A 129 -14.84 11.90 18.77
CA PRO A 129 -15.03 10.66 19.51
C PRO A 129 -13.74 10.32 20.27
N ALA A 130 -13.87 10.06 21.57
CA ALA A 130 -12.74 9.72 22.42
C ALA A 130 -12.22 8.33 22.05
N LEU A 131 -11.15 8.28 21.25
CA LEU A 131 -10.42 7.04 20.94
C LEU A 131 -9.69 6.44 22.16
N ALA A 132 -9.80 7.08 23.33
CA ALA A 132 -9.19 6.63 24.59
C ALA A 132 -9.71 5.25 25.07
N ALA A 133 -10.85 4.78 24.55
CA ALA A 133 -11.38 3.45 24.86
C ALA A 133 -10.85 2.33 23.94
N ALA A 134 -10.06 2.66 22.91
CA ALA A 134 -9.47 1.65 22.05
C ALA A 134 -8.24 1.03 22.73
N PRO A 135 -8.14 -0.31 22.82
CA PRO A 135 -6.93 -0.95 23.33
C PRO A 135 -5.73 -0.59 22.43
N ALA A 136 -4.61 -0.23 23.05
CA ALA A 136 -3.38 0.08 22.34
C ALA A 136 -2.89 -1.15 21.57
N ILE A 137 -2.73 -1.02 20.25
CA ILE A 137 -2.13 -2.08 19.42
C ILE A 137 -0.62 -2.01 19.64
N PRO A 138 0.03 -3.07 20.17
CA PRO A 138 1.48 -3.10 20.26
C PRO A 138 2.06 -3.20 18.85
N TRP A 139 2.64 -2.10 18.37
CA TRP A 139 3.50 -2.15 17.19
C TRP A 139 4.74 -2.97 17.56
N ALA A 140 4.79 -4.22 17.11
CA ALA A 140 6.00 -5.02 17.20
C ALA A 140 7.12 -4.32 16.41
N ALA A 141 8.29 -4.17 17.02
CA ALA A 141 9.47 -3.67 16.35
C ALA A 141 9.79 -4.55 15.12
N PRO A 142 10.23 -3.97 14.00
CA PRO A 142 10.61 -4.76 12.83
C PRO A 142 11.73 -5.73 13.19
N ALA A 143 11.54 -7.00 12.82
CA ALA A 143 12.56 -8.03 13.01
C ALA A 143 13.86 -7.62 12.29
N PRO A 144 15.05 -7.94 12.85
CA PRO A 144 16.31 -7.67 12.20
C PRO A 144 16.36 -8.37 10.84
N ARG A 145 16.72 -7.59 9.81
CA ARG A 145 16.85 -8.06 8.42
C ARG A 145 17.98 -9.10 8.37
N PRO A 146 17.77 -10.29 7.77
CA PRO A 146 18.87 -11.23 7.54
C PRO A 146 19.92 -10.58 6.64
N GLU A 147 21.19 -10.71 7.01
CA GLU A 147 22.31 -10.31 6.15
C GLU A 147 22.30 -11.11 4.85
N ALA A 148 22.38 -10.40 3.73
CA ALA A 148 22.53 -11.02 2.42
C ALA A 148 23.95 -11.60 2.27
N PRO A 149 24.12 -12.79 1.66
CA PRO A 149 25.45 -13.34 1.39
C PRO A 149 26.25 -12.40 0.47
N GLY A 150 27.52 -12.20 0.82
CA GLY A 150 28.42 -11.21 0.23
C GLY A 150 28.47 -11.21 -1.29
N ARG A 151 28.30 -10.02 -1.88
CA ARG A 151 28.65 -9.75 -3.28
C ARG A 151 30.18 -9.73 -3.42
N ARG A 152 30.69 -10.59 -4.31
CA ARG A 152 32.04 -10.50 -4.84
C ARG A 152 32.18 -9.19 -5.63
N PRO A 153 33.26 -8.41 -5.48
CA PRO A 153 33.46 -7.24 -6.32
C PRO A 153 33.74 -7.70 -7.76
N GLU A 154 32.80 -7.38 -8.65
CA GLU A 154 32.94 -7.53 -10.09
C GLU A 154 33.82 -6.38 -10.61
N ALA A 155 34.82 -6.72 -11.41
CA ALA A 155 35.77 -5.76 -11.96
C ALA A 155 35.05 -4.79 -12.90
N ALA A 156 35.31 -3.48 -12.73
CA ALA A 156 34.68 -2.43 -13.52
C ALA A 156 35.10 -2.53 -15.01
N PRO A 157 34.17 -2.52 -15.97
CA PRO A 157 34.53 -2.39 -17.38
C PRO A 157 35.00 -0.95 -17.67
N ALA A 158 35.96 -0.83 -18.59
CA ALA A 158 36.53 0.44 -19.01
C ALA A 158 35.47 1.39 -19.58
N THR A 159 35.56 2.66 -19.20
CA THR A 159 34.66 3.73 -19.63
C THR A 159 34.91 4.09 -21.11
N PRO A 160 33.90 4.03 -22.00
CA PRO A 160 34.03 4.59 -23.35
C PRO A 160 34.09 6.12 -23.28
N ALA A 161 35.00 6.73 -24.03
CA ALA A 161 35.07 8.18 -24.16
C ALA A 161 33.82 8.72 -24.87
N LEU A 162 33.18 9.74 -24.27
CA LEU A 162 32.04 10.42 -24.89
C LEU A 162 32.50 11.32 -26.05
N PRO A 163 31.71 11.44 -27.14
CA PRO A 163 31.92 12.46 -28.16
C PRO A 163 31.66 13.87 -27.61
N ASP A 164 32.46 14.85 -28.02
CA ASP A 164 32.28 16.25 -27.68
C ASP A 164 30.93 16.79 -28.19
N MET A 165 30.08 17.24 -27.26
CA MET A 165 28.81 17.90 -27.58
C MET A 165 29.00 19.43 -27.62
N PRO A 166 28.46 20.13 -28.63
CA PRO A 166 28.50 21.59 -28.67
C PRO A 166 27.74 22.18 -27.47
N ARG A 167 28.42 23.04 -26.70
CA ARG A 167 27.87 23.78 -25.55
C ARG A 167 26.96 24.93 -25.96
N GLN A 168 25.91 24.66 -26.71
CA GLN A 168 24.94 25.70 -27.06
C GLN A 168 23.78 25.68 -26.07
N ALA A 169 23.72 26.72 -25.24
CA ALA A 169 22.62 26.93 -24.31
C ALA A 169 21.32 27.17 -25.10
N PRO A 170 20.16 26.64 -24.66
CA PRO A 170 18.87 26.96 -25.25
C PRO A 170 18.61 28.46 -25.20
N ALA A 171 18.09 29.02 -26.29
CA ALA A 171 17.69 30.43 -26.34
C ALA A 171 16.58 30.70 -25.31
N ALA A 172 16.63 31.87 -24.67
CA ALA A 172 15.61 32.30 -23.72
C ALA A 172 14.23 32.42 -24.40
N PRO A 173 13.13 32.09 -23.69
CA PRO A 173 11.79 32.19 -24.24
C PRO A 173 11.42 33.65 -24.56
N PRO A 174 10.60 33.89 -25.60
CA PRO A 174 10.18 35.22 -25.99
C PRO A 174 9.37 35.91 -24.86
N PRO A 175 9.47 37.25 -24.74
CA PRO A 175 8.87 38.03 -23.64
C PRO A 175 7.34 37.97 -23.60
N GLU A 176 6.70 37.51 -24.68
CA GLU A 176 5.25 37.32 -24.80
C GLU A 176 4.71 36.19 -23.89
N LEU A 177 5.57 35.25 -23.49
CA LEU A 177 5.21 34.14 -22.60
C LEU A 177 5.30 34.51 -21.10
N LEU A 178 5.83 35.69 -20.76
CA LEU A 178 6.06 36.09 -19.37
C LEU A 178 4.89 36.83 -18.71
N GLY A 179 3.80 37.08 -19.44
CA GLY A 179 2.60 37.75 -18.93
C GLY A 179 2.86 39.21 -18.49
N PRO A 180 1.81 40.05 -18.42
CA PRO A 180 1.98 41.40 -17.91
C PRO A 180 2.30 41.38 -16.40
N PRO A 181 3.17 42.28 -15.90
CA PRO A 181 3.45 42.37 -14.48
C PRO A 181 2.17 42.73 -13.71
N PRO A 182 2.00 42.24 -12.47
CA PRO A 182 0.86 42.59 -11.65
C PRO A 182 0.79 44.10 -11.42
N ARG A 183 -0.38 44.70 -11.63
CA ARG A 183 -0.59 46.13 -11.39
C ARG A 183 -0.46 46.41 -9.89
N PRO A 184 0.28 47.46 -9.49
CA PRO A 184 0.24 47.94 -8.11
C PRO A 184 -1.20 48.30 -7.76
N GLY A 185 -1.76 47.62 -6.75
CA GLY A 185 -3.09 47.92 -6.22
C GLY A 185 -3.11 49.33 -5.65
N ALA A 186 -4.08 50.12 -6.10
CA ALA A 186 -4.43 51.41 -5.54
C ALA A 186 -4.91 51.24 -4.08
N MET A 187 -4.48 52.18 -3.24
CA MET A 187 -5.05 52.43 -1.91
C MET A 187 -6.53 52.79 -1.98
#